data_AF-A0A936MEP9-F1
#
_entry.id   AF-A0A936MEP9-F1
#
_cell.length_a   1.000
_cell.length_b   1.000
_cell.length_c   1.000
_cell.angle_alpha   90.00
_cell.angle_beta   90.00
_cell.angle_gamma   90.00
#
_symmetry.space_group_name_H-M   'P 1'
#
loop_
_entity.id
_entity.type
_entity.pdbx_description
1 polymer ?
#
loop_
_entity_poly.entity_id
_entity_poly.type
_entity_poly.pdbx_seq_one_letter_code
_entity_poly.pdbx_strand_id
1 'polypeptide(L)'
;MDETKLPQCPAAFPEQHIFYTGMDGKRECSECKCGEPVGSQCIATFSAFQDPGCADMPLPFFKDYAGAVCTPAMPWSLGAISAKMAVNEPGKCDPIGGEPAGEIKPVDPRVYCCKPPPDPPDASTDGPTSM
;
A
#
# COMPACT_ATOMS: atom_id res chain seq x y z
N MET A 1 -8.88 17.00 -21.03
CA MET A 1 -8.80 17.78 -22.28
C MET A 1 -10.19 17.93 -22.86
N ASP A 2 -10.38 18.93 -23.71
CA ASP A 2 -11.60 19.09 -24.50
C ASP A 2 -11.31 18.73 -25.96
N GLU A 3 -11.73 17.53 -26.37
CA GLU A 3 -11.54 17.02 -27.74
C GLU A 3 -12.21 17.90 -28.80
N THR A 4 -13.18 18.74 -28.42
CA THR A 4 -13.85 19.65 -29.37
C THR A 4 -12.95 20.81 -29.83
N LYS A 5 -11.79 21.02 -29.20
CA LYS A 5 -10.80 22.04 -29.60
C LYS A 5 -9.75 21.52 -30.58
N LEU A 6 -9.78 20.24 -30.95
CA LEU A 6 -8.80 19.67 -31.88
C LEU A 6 -9.06 20.14 -33.32
N PRO A 7 -7.99 20.38 -34.11
CA PRO A 7 -8.12 20.75 -35.51
C PRO A 7 -8.84 19.65 -36.29
N GLN A 8 -9.75 20.05 -37.18
CA GLN A 8 -10.51 19.14 -38.03
C GLN A 8 -9.69 18.78 -39.27
N CYS A 9 -9.82 17.53 -39.72
CA CYS A 9 -9.14 17.08 -40.92
C CYS A 9 -9.75 17.66 -42.21
N PRO A 10 -8.93 17.99 -43.22
CA PRO A 10 -9.41 18.46 -44.51
C PRO A 10 -10.07 17.32 -45.30
N ALA A 11 -10.99 17.65 -46.20
CA ALA A 11 -11.72 16.65 -47.01
C ALA A 11 -10.82 15.73 -47.86
N ALA A 12 -9.61 16.18 -48.23
CA ALA A 12 -8.64 15.36 -48.97
C ALA A 12 -7.97 14.26 -48.13
N PHE A 13 -8.04 14.37 -46.80
CA PHE A 13 -7.48 13.44 -45.82
C PHE A 13 -8.48 13.28 -44.65
N PRO A 14 -9.66 12.68 -44.88
CA PRO A 14 -10.76 12.69 -43.91
C PRO A 14 -10.53 11.83 -42.67
N GLU A 15 -9.59 10.87 -42.72
CA GLU A 15 -9.32 9.96 -41.61
C GLU A 15 -8.49 10.65 -40.52
N GLN A 16 -9.08 10.85 -39.35
CA GLN A 16 -8.42 11.52 -38.23
C GLN A 16 -7.85 10.52 -37.22
N HIS A 17 -6.56 10.70 -36.90
CA HIS A 17 -5.88 9.96 -35.84
C HIS A 17 -5.29 10.93 -34.82
N ILE A 18 -5.59 10.71 -33.53
CA ILE A 18 -5.07 11.53 -32.43
C ILE A 18 -4.00 10.72 -31.70
N PHE A 19 -2.80 11.27 -31.62
CA PHE A 19 -1.69 10.71 -30.86
C PHE A 19 -1.29 11.67 -29.76
N TYR A 20 -0.87 11.16 -28.62
CA TYR A 20 -0.45 12.00 -27.49
C TYR A 20 1.05 11.88 -27.31
N THR A 21 1.75 13.01 -27.29
CA THR A 21 3.21 13.03 -27.15
C THR A 21 3.68 13.18 -25.71
N GLY A 22 2.76 13.35 -24.78
CA GLY A 22 3.05 13.46 -23.36
C GLY A 22 2.06 12.70 -22.49
N MET A 23 2.43 12.57 -21.23
CA MET A 23 1.57 12.10 -20.15
C MET A 23 1.77 13.05 -18.98
N ASP A 24 0.67 13.45 -18.35
CA ASP A 24 0.69 14.26 -17.14
C ASP A 24 -0.04 13.53 -16.02
N GLY A 25 0.37 13.82 -14.79
CA GLY A 25 -0.03 13.09 -13.59
C GLY A 25 1.05 12.17 -13.07
N LYS A 26 0.73 11.49 -11.97
CA LYS A 26 1.64 10.59 -11.29
C LYS A 26 0.91 9.30 -10.98
N ARG A 27 1.62 8.19 -11.18
CA ARG A 27 1.27 6.92 -10.56
C ARG A 27 2.27 6.65 -9.47
N GLU A 28 1.74 6.42 -8.29
CA GLU A 28 2.50 6.05 -7.12
C GLU A 28 1.86 4.80 -6.53
N CYS A 29 2.65 4.00 -5.82
CA CYS A 29 2.07 2.93 -5.04
C CYS A 29 1.62 3.50 -3.69
N SER A 30 0.50 3.02 -3.17
CA SER A 30 0.15 3.27 -1.77
C SER A 30 1.29 2.81 -0.86
N GLU A 31 1.48 3.49 0.27
CA GLU A 31 2.54 3.16 1.21
C GLU A 31 2.38 1.72 1.74
N CYS A 32 3.48 0.97 1.74
CA CYS A 32 3.52 -0.34 2.39
C CYS A 32 3.42 -0.18 3.91
N LYS A 33 2.46 -0.86 4.53
CA LYS A 33 2.25 -0.88 5.98
C LYS A 33 2.09 -2.30 6.49
N CYS A 34 2.35 -2.46 7.78
CA CYS A 34 2.05 -3.67 8.53
C CYS A 34 0.58 -3.59 8.95
N GLY A 35 -0.20 -4.63 8.65
CA GLY A 35 -1.58 -4.76 9.11
C GLY A 35 -1.69 -4.94 10.62
N GLU A 36 -2.87 -5.30 11.10
CA GLU A 36 -3.06 -5.60 12.52
C GLU A 36 -2.15 -6.77 12.95
N PRO A 37 -1.41 -6.65 14.07
CA PRO A 37 -0.60 -7.73 14.59
C PRO A 37 -1.47 -8.91 15.02
N VAL A 38 -1.11 -10.12 14.59
CA VAL A 38 -1.73 -11.39 14.93
C VAL A 38 -0.74 -12.24 15.71
N GLY A 39 -1.25 -12.91 16.76
CA GLY A 39 -0.47 -13.89 17.52
C GLY A 39 0.57 -13.29 18.46
N SER A 40 0.51 -11.99 18.78
CA SER A 40 1.37 -11.40 19.80
C SER A 40 0.99 -11.91 21.19
N GLN A 41 1.97 -12.35 21.97
CA GLN A 41 1.77 -12.70 23.37
C GLN A 41 2.94 -12.19 24.20
N CYS A 42 2.65 -11.30 25.16
CA CYS A 42 3.62 -10.77 26.09
C CYS A 42 3.13 -11.01 27.51
N ILE A 43 3.86 -11.80 28.28
CA ILE A 43 3.58 -12.05 29.69
C ILE A 43 4.82 -11.64 30.47
N ALA A 44 4.66 -10.72 31.41
CA ALA A 44 5.73 -10.30 32.30
C ALA A 44 5.38 -10.62 33.76
N THR A 45 6.39 -10.97 34.53
CA THR A 45 6.32 -11.00 35.99
C THR A 45 7.10 -9.84 36.56
N PHE A 46 6.64 -9.34 37.69
CA PHE A 46 7.22 -8.18 38.36
C PHE A 46 7.70 -8.57 39.75
N SER A 47 8.74 -7.89 40.22
CA SER A 47 9.20 -7.95 41.60
C SER A 47 9.40 -6.54 42.13
N ALA A 48 8.88 -6.26 43.32
CA ALA A 48 9.04 -4.96 43.98
C ALA A 48 10.06 -5.04 45.11
N PHE A 49 10.88 -4.00 45.25
CA PHE A 49 12.01 -3.94 46.19
C PHE A 49 11.97 -2.63 46.96
N GLN A 50 12.40 -2.66 48.21
CA GLN A 50 12.65 -1.43 48.99
C GLN A 50 14.00 -0.80 48.65
N ASP A 51 14.96 -1.64 48.26
CA ASP A 51 16.25 -1.23 47.74
C ASP A 51 16.12 -0.70 46.30
N PRO A 52 16.71 0.47 45.97
CA PRO A 52 16.62 1.06 44.65
C PRO A 52 17.44 0.32 43.57
N GLY A 53 18.36 -0.57 43.96
CA GLY A 53 19.16 -1.39 43.06
C GLY A 53 18.59 -2.78 42.76
N CYS A 54 17.42 -3.13 43.30
CA CYS A 54 16.86 -4.50 43.26
C CYS A 54 17.81 -5.57 43.82
N ALA A 55 18.72 -5.19 44.73
CA ALA A 55 19.75 -6.09 45.25
C ALA A 55 19.22 -6.96 46.41
N ASP A 56 18.28 -6.42 47.18
CA ASP A 56 17.70 -7.09 48.35
C ASP A 56 16.58 -8.08 47.99
N MET A 57 16.04 -8.75 49.01
CA MET A 57 14.90 -9.63 48.82
C MET A 57 13.66 -8.84 48.37
N PRO A 58 12.96 -9.28 47.31
CA PRO A 58 11.72 -8.64 46.90
C PRO A 58 10.65 -8.78 47.99
N LEU A 59 9.71 -7.85 47.98
CA LEU A 59 8.61 -7.81 48.92
C LEU A 59 7.73 -9.07 48.78
N PRO A 60 7.33 -9.72 49.89
CA PRO A 60 6.73 -11.06 49.86
C PRO A 60 5.52 -11.21 48.94
N PHE A 61 4.67 -10.18 48.83
CA PHE A 61 3.46 -10.20 48.00
C PHE A 61 3.68 -9.81 46.54
N PHE A 62 4.84 -9.25 46.24
CA PHE A 62 5.16 -8.73 44.91
C PHE A 62 6.26 -9.52 44.22
N LYS A 63 6.80 -10.58 44.84
CA LYS A 63 7.81 -11.43 44.20
C LYS A 63 7.18 -12.22 43.03
N ASP A 64 7.79 -12.07 41.84
CA ASP A 64 7.41 -12.76 40.59
C ASP A 64 5.90 -12.69 40.26
N TYR A 65 5.28 -11.55 40.59
CA TYR A 65 3.85 -11.33 40.42
C TYR A 65 3.49 -11.16 38.93
N ALA A 66 2.55 -11.95 38.42
CA ALA A 66 2.19 -12.00 36.99
C ALA A 66 0.94 -11.18 36.60
N GLY A 67 0.33 -10.47 37.55
CA GLY A 67 -0.91 -9.72 37.33
C GLY A 67 -0.67 -8.22 37.18
N ALA A 68 -1.73 -7.51 36.74
CA ALA A 68 -1.83 -6.06 36.87
C ALA A 68 -2.72 -5.75 38.08
N VAL A 69 -2.12 -5.27 39.17
CA VAL A 69 -2.86 -4.82 40.35
C VAL A 69 -2.38 -3.42 40.72
N CYS A 70 -3.34 -2.50 40.83
CA CYS A 70 -3.13 -1.21 41.47
C CYS A 70 -3.53 -1.37 42.95
N THR A 71 -2.55 -1.37 43.86
CA THR A 71 -2.82 -1.28 45.30
C THR A 71 -2.61 0.13 45.80
N PRO A 72 -3.32 0.55 46.88
CA PRO A 72 -2.96 1.75 47.61
C PRO A 72 -1.49 1.74 48.03
N ALA A 73 -0.89 2.92 48.17
CA ALA A 73 0.45 3.06 48.71
C ALA A 73 0.47 2.49 50.13
N MET A 74 1.24 1.41 50.31
CA MET A 74 1.42 0.75 51.58
C MET A 74 2.48 1.50 52.41
N PRO A 75 2.55 1.31 53.74
CA PRO A 75 3.48 2.05 54.61
C PRO A 75 4.98 1.70 54.43
N TRP A 76 5.31 0.82 53.48
CA TRP A 76 6.69 0.49 53.13
C TRP A 76 7.19 1.33 51.96
N SER A 77 8.47 1.69 51.98
CA SER A 77 9.12 2.42 50.88
C SER A 77 9.32 1.51 49.67
N LEU A 78 8.80 1.92 48.51
CA LEU A 78 9.12 1.30 47.23
C LEU A 78 10.38 1.97 46.66
N GLY A 79 11.47 1.21 46.55
CA GLY A 79 12.73 1.69 45.97
C GLY A 79 12.86 1.40 44.48
N ALA A 80 12.45 0.20 44.05
CA ALA A 80 12.51 -0.21 42.66
C ALA A 80 11.51 -1.33 42.31
N ILE A 81 11.23 -1.48 41.02
CA ILE A 81 10.50 -2.61 40.45
C ILE A 81 11.38 -3.22 39.35
N SER A 82 11.57 -4.53 39.38
CA SER A 82 12.13 -5.27 38.25
C SER A 82 11.02 -6.03 37.53
N ALA A 83 11.16 -6.14 36.21
CA ALA A 83 10.25 -6.90 35.38
C ALA A 83 11.05 -7.93 34.58
N LYS A 84 10.51 -9.14 34.46
CA LYS A 84 11.05 -10.19 33.61
C LYS A 84 9.97 -10.68 32.69
N MET A 85 10.26 -10.78 31.40
CA MET A 85 9.32 -11.40 30.47
C MET A 85 9.33 -12.91 30.66
N ALA A 86 8.18 -13.47 31.00
CA ALA A 86 7.94 -14.90 30.99
C ALA A 86 7.63 -15.39 29.57
N VAL A 87 6.94 -14.56 28.77
CA VAL A 87 6.69 -14.79 27.34
C VAL A 87 6.92 -13.48 26.60
N ASN A 88 7.67 -13.55 25.49
CA ASN A 88 7.94 -12.43 24.61
C ASN A 88 7.84 -12.90 23.15
N GLU A 89 6.62 -13.17 22.71
CA GLU A 89 6.34 -13.57 21.34
C GLU A 89 5.86 -12.34 20.57
N PRO A 90 6.73 -11.71 19.75
CA PRO A 90 6.29 -10.62 18.89
C PRO A 90 5.26 -11.14 17.89
N GLY A 91 4.17 -10.40 17.75
CA GLY A 91 3.16 -10.71 16.74
C GLY A 91 3.71 -10.60 15.33
N LYS A 92 3.00 -11.22 14.38
CA LYS A 92 3.24 -11.03 12.95
C LYS A 92 2.13 -10.18 12.37
N CYS A 93 2.38 -9.54 11.25
CA CYS A 93 1.33 -8.85 10.51
C CYS A 93 1.46 -9.17 9.02
N ASP A 94 0.32 -9.21 8.36
CA ASP A 94 0.29 -9.26 6.91
C ASP A 94 0.62 -7.89 6.34
N PRO A 95 1.41 -7.81 5.26
CA PRO A 95 1.67 -6.54 4.58
C PRO A 95 0.40 -6.04 3.88
N ILE A 96 0.17 -4.74 3.95
CA ILE A 96 -0.87 -4.02 3.21
C ILE A 96 -0.25 -2.87 2.42
N GLY A 97 -0.90 -2.42 1.36
CA GLY A 97 -0.39 -1.36 0.49
C GLY A 97 0.21 -1.90 -0.81
N GLY A 98 0.85 -1.01 -1.57
CA GLY A 98 1.40 -1.32 -2.89
C GLY A 98 0.39 -1.22 -4.04
N GLU A 99 -0.88 -0.91 -3.75
CA GLU A 99 -1.88 -0.70 -4.80
C GLU A 99 -1.54 0.55 -5.61
N PRO A 100 -1.65 0.48 -6.96
CA PRO A 100 -1.40 1.63 -7.80
C PRO A 100 -2.46 2.71 -7.52
N ALA A 101 -1.99 3.88 -7.12
CA ALA A 101 -2.77 5.06 -6.88
C ALA A 101 -2.38 6.17 -7.86
N GLY A 102 -3.29 7.13 -8.01
CA GLY A 102 -3.14 8.23 -8.95
C GLY A 102 -3.62 7.91 -10.35
N GLU A 103 -3.61 8.95 -11.18
CA GLU A 103 -4.15 8.93 -12.52
C GLU A 103 -3.10 9.51 -13.46
N ILE A 104 -2.95 8.90 -14.63
CA ILE A 104 -2.14 9.44 -15.71
C ILE A 104 -3.08 9.80 -16.84
N LYS A 105 -3.00 11.06 -17.28
CA LYS A 105 -3.77 11.58 -18.40
C LYS A 105 -2.84 11.81 -19.57
N PRO A 106 -3.20 11.34 -20.78
CA PRO A 106 -2.44 11.67 -21.96
C PRO A 106 -2.57 13.17 -22.25
N VAL A 107 -1.44 13.81 -22.60
CA VAL A 107 -1.37 15.24 -22.88
C VAL A 107 -0.68 15.51 -24.21
N ASP A 108 -0.73 16.77 -24.67
CA ASP A 108 -0.15 17.22 -25.94
C ASP A 108 -0.63 16.42 -27.16
N PRO A 109 -1.94 16.52 -27.50
CA PRO A 109 -2.50 15.82 -28.64
C PRO A 109 -1.92 16.36 -29.95
N ARG A 110 -1.60 15.44 -30.85
CA ARG A 110 -1.22 15.67 -32.24
C ARG A 110 -2.21 14.96 -33.15
N VAL A 111 -2.79 15.73 -34.05
CA VAL A 111 -3.75 15.23 -35.02
C VAL A 111 -3.02 14.94 -36.33
N TYR A 112 -3.19 13.72 -36.83
CA TYR A 112 -2.70 13.26 -38.13
C TYR A 112 -3.90 12.93 -39.00
N CYS A 113 -3.92 13.51 -40.20
CA CYS A 113 -4.99 13.33 -41.17
C CYS A 113 -4.49 12.44 -42.31
N CYS A 114 -5.19 11.35 -42.57
CA CYS A 114 -4.81 10.32 -43.54
C CYS A 114 -5.86 10.20 -44.66
N LYS A 115 -5.44 9.62 -45.79
CA LYS A 115 -6.39 9.13 -46.79
C LYS A 115 -6.93 7.78 -46.32
N PRO A 116 -8.19 7.44 -46.65
CA PRO A 116 -8.67 6.08 -46.50
C PRO A 116 -7.71 5.11 -47.20
N PRO A 117 -7.48 3.92 -46.62
CA PRO A 117 -6.72 2.89 -47.31
C PRO A 117 -7.41 2.56 -48.64
N PRO A 118 -6.65 2.25 -49.70
CA PRO A 118 -7.25 1.75 -50.93
C PRO A 118 -8.05 0.49 -50.64
N ASP A 119 -9.18 0.33 -51.34
CA ASP A 119 -10.03 -0.85 -51.18
C ASP A 119 -9.20 -2.13 -51.38
N PRO A 120 -9.43 -3.18 -50.57
CA PRO A 120 -8.81 -4.47 -50.82
C PRO A 120 -9.16 -4.92 -52.25
N PRO A 121 -8.23 -5.52 -53.00
CA PRO A 121 -8.56 -6.04 -54.32
C PRO A 121 -9.72 -7.03 -54.21
N ASP A 122 -10.79 -6.77 -54.97
CA ASP A 122 -12.00 -7.57 -55.00
C ASP A 122 -11.67 -9.06 -55.20
N ALA A 123 -11.98 -9.89 -54.21
CA ALA A 123 -11.87 -11.35 -54.29
C ALA A 123 -13.01 -11.97 -55.13
N SER A 124 -13.41 -11.33 -56.23
CA SER A 124 -14.61 -11.72 -56.99
C SER A 124 -14.49 -11.71 -58.52
N THR A 125 -13.28 -11.71 -59.09
CA THR A 125 -13.10 -12.06 -60.52
C THR A 125 -12.39 -13.39 -60.70
N ASP A 126 -13.04 -14.46 -60.24
CA ASP A 126 -12.88 -15.79 -60.84
C ASP A 126 -14.17 -16.07 -61.63
N GLY A 127 -14.19 -15.62 -62.88
CA GLY A 127 -15.22 -16.03 -63.85
C GLY A 127 -14.93 -17.46 -64.32
N PRO A 128 -15.95 -18.31 -64.54
CA PRO A 128 -15.71 -19.68 -64.96
C PRO A 128 -15.09 -19.69 -66.37
N THR A 129 -13.85 -20.16 -66.47
CA THR A 129 -13.24 -20.47 -67.77
C THR A 129 -13.84 -21.78 -68.26
N SER A 130 -14.80 -21.67 -69.17
CA SER A 130 -15.37 -22.80 -69.91
C SER A 130 -14.52 -23.07 -71.14
N MET A 131 -13.80 -24.20 -71.17
CA MET A 131 -13.40 -24.94 -72.38
C MET A 131 -13.22 -26.42 -72.04
#